data_AF-A0AAW3X7J3-F1
#
_entry.id   AF-A0AAW3X7J3-F1
#
_cell.length_a   1.000
_cell.length_b   1.000
_cell.length_c   1.000
_cell.angle_alpha   90.00
_cell.angle_beta   90.00
_cell.angle_gamma   90.00
#
_symmetry.space_group_name_H-M   'P 1'
#
loop_
_entity.id
_entity.type
_entity.pdbx_description
1 polymer ?
#
loop_
_entity_poly.entity_id
_entity_poly.type
_entity_poly.pdbx_seq_one_letter_code
_entity_poly.pdbx_strand_id
1 'polypeptide(L)'
;MVASWLFYIAVFLKQFYIFPSGNLGIADLFFAAACAMTFYGAWKNRTKLFYREDIPWVIFLIFVAIINGIYFIRTSNREFPLHTMYWIYSACLIWMFRTLYSDGFMRGLCWICRINMVFQLLVLFSGRGRYFHESWGGARFMGTFNDPNQFAFFIFTMMLVLFMGDRRKAIYTAKTRIGFWGMFLLGVFLIGKAKSTGMFVGLLVFFCVLIGQLFWDRCCHSKRKKLWWIGGAVFVVLLAVGVYRILPGADFEVSQTSYTLFSRIQQKLWKLANGNLYDLLYDRSAERLVLEPQYLLYGAGEGFFERFIPHDGFEQLLSPGVFDVFHVNEIHSSFFDVWFSYGIIPTAVLVYWIVRNVIRCDRAQRAAVLALLAESFTLMNCRQPFFWFLIVMAGMSGREMCVDERATEE
;
A
#
# COMPACT_ATOMS: atom_id res chain seq x y z
N MET A 1 13.02 -21.63 -12.20
CA MET A 1 14.30 -20.89 -12.12
C MET A 1 14.29 -19.64 -13.00
N VAL A 2 14.06 -19.75 -14.32
CA VAL A 2 14.00 -18.58 -15.22
C VAL A 2 12.94 -17.54 -14.81
N ALA A 3 11.72 -17.98 -14.51
CA ALA A 3 10.64 -17.09 -14.06
C ALA A 3 10.99 -16.30 -12.77
N SER A 4 11.68 -16.93 -11.82
CA SER A 4 12.12 -16.28 -10.58
C SER A 4 13.15 -15.18 -10.85
N TRP A 5 14.09 -15.40 -11.78
CA TRP A 5 15.06 -14.37 -12.18
C TRP A 5 14.39 -13.19 -12.86
N LEU A 6 13.46 -13.44 -13.78
CA LEU A 6 12.67 -12.38 -14.42
C LEU A 6 11.87 -11.57 -13.38
N PHE A 7 11.31 -12.25 -12.37
CA PHE A 7 10.63 -11.59 -11.27
C PHE A 7 11.57 -10.69 -10.46
N TYR A 8 12.78 -11.14 -10.11
CA TYR A 8 13.74 -10.31 -9.39
C TYR A 8 14.19 -9.10 -10.20
N ILE A 9 14.42 -9.29 -11.51
CA ILE A 9 14.73 -8.19 -12.42
C ILE A 9 13.56 -7.20 -12.45
N ALA A 10 12.31 -7.66 -12.52
CA ALA A 10 11.14 -6.78 -12.46
C ALA A 10 11.09 -5.98 -11.15
N VAL A 11 11.32 -6.62 -10.00
CA VAL A 11 11.35 -5.95 -8.69
C VAL A 11 12.46 -4.91 -8.61
N PHE A 12 13.63 -5.20 -9.17
CA PHE A 12 14.72 -4.22 -9.25
C PHE A 12 14.37 -3.06 -10.19
N LEU A 13 13.77 -3.35 -11.34
CA LEU A 13 13.48 -2.35 -12.36
C LEU A 13 12.29 -1.46 -12.01
N LYS A 14 11.43 -1.86 -11.07
CA LYS A 14 10.21 -1.11 -10.74
C LYS A 14 10.46 0.32 -10.25
N GLN A 15 11.66 0.59 -9.74
CA GLN A 15 12.07 1.92 -9.30
C GLN A 15 12.44 2.88 -10.43
N PHE A 16 12.63 2.41 -11.68
CA PHE A 16 13.03 3.26 -12.80
C PHE A 16 11.82 3.70 -13.61
N TYR A 17 11.43 4.96 -13.43
CA TYR A 17 10.36 5.59 -14.19
C TYR A 17 10.93 6.34 -15.40
N ILE A 18 10.74 5.75 -16.58
CA ILE A 18 11.09 6.37 -17.87
C ILE A 18 9.87 7.11 -18.44
N PHE A 19 8.66 6.55 -18.28
CA PHE A 19 7.40 7.15 -18.73
C PHE A 19 6.69 7.88 -17.59
N PRO A 20 5.72 8.76 -17.90
CA PRO A 20 4.83 9.34 -16.91
C PRO A 20 4.07 8.28 -16.11
N SER A 21 3.70 8.62 -14.87
CA SER A 21 2.91 7.76 -13.99
C SER A 21 1.59 7.34 -14.65
N GLY A 22 1.18 6.07 -14.47
CA GLY A 22 -0.03 5.49 -15.09
C GLY A 22 0.23 4.69 -16.36
N ASN A 23 1.42 4.84 -16.96
CA ASN A 23 1.83 4.03 -18.12
C ASN A 23 2.49 2.70 -17.71
N LEU A 24 2.53 1.78 -18.68
CA LEU A 24 3.21 0.49 -18.53
C LEU A 24 4.72 0.72 -18.43
N GLY A 25 5.31 0.33 -17.30
CA GLY A 25 6.75 0.44 -17.05
C GLY A 25 7.53 -0.77 -17.56
N ILE A 26 8.86 -0.62 -17.67
CA ILE A 26 9.74 -1.73 -18.08
C ILE A 26 9.59 -2.92 -17.12
N ALA A 27 9.47 -2.66 -15.81
CA ALA A 27 9.25 -3.71 -14.82
C ALA A 27 7.99 -4.53 -15.11
N ASP A 28 6.93 -3.91 -15.64
CA ASP A 28 5.67 -4.58 -15.91
C ASP A 28 5.80 -5.58 -17.08
N LEU A 29 6.66 -5.28 -18.06
CA LEU A 29 7.04 -6.22 -19.12
C LEU A 29 7.78 -7.44 -18.57
N PHE A 30 8.73 -7.23 -17.65
CA PHE A 30 9.43 -8.35 -17.00
C PHE A 30 8.50 -9.17 -16.11
N PHE A 31 7.55 -8.54 -15.43
CA PHE A 31 6.50 -9.26 -14.71
C PHE A 31 5.60 -10.08 -15.64
N ALA A 32 5.20 -9.53 -16.79
CA ALA A 32 4.42 -10.24 -17.79
C ALA A 32 5.19 -11.46 -18.35
N ALA A 33 6.47 -11.27 -18.67
CA ALA A 33 7.35 -12.35 -19.11
C ALA A 33 7.54 -13.43 -18.02
N ALA A 34 7.73 -13.01 -16.75
CA ALA A 34 7.81 -13.93 -15.62
C ALA A 34 6.51 -14.73 -15.46
N CYS A 35 5.35 -14.11 -15.65
CA CYS A 35 4.05 -14.76 -15.59
C CYS A 35 3.90 -15.79 -16.71
N ALA A 36 4.23 -15.43 -17.97
CA ALA A 36 4.19 -16.34 -19.11
C ALA A 36 5.11 -17.56 -18.92
N MET A 37 6.33 -17.34 -18.42
CA MET A 37 7.26 -18.43 -18.12
C MET A 37 6.78 -19.32 -16.97
N THR A 38 6.11 -18.73 -15.97
CA THR A 38 5.50 -19.49 -14.87
C THR A 38 4.35 -20.35 -15.38
N PHE A 39 3.52 -19.81 -16.28
CA PHE A 39 2.44 -20.56 -16.93
C PHE A 39 2.97 -21.71 -17.79
N TYR A 40 3.96 -21.45 -18.64
CA TYR A 40 4.59 -22.49 -19.45
C TYR A 40 5.17 -23.61 -18.58
N GLY A 41 5.87 -23.26 -17.49
CA GLY A 41 6.39 -24.24 -16.54
C GLY A 41 5.29 -25.04 -15.85
N ALA A 42 4.21 -24.37 -15.43
CA ALA A 42 3.08 -25.01 -14.76
C ALA A 42 2.34 -25.98 -15.69
N TRP A 43 2.15 -25.60 -16.95
CA TRP A 43 1.53 -26.42 -17.99
C TRP A 43 2.39 -27.64 -18.35
N LYS A 44 3.68 -27.43 -18.64
CA LYS A 44 4.63 -28.51 -18.96
C LYS A 44 4.70 -29.57 -17.86
N ASN A 45 4.71 -29.14 -16.61
CA ASN A 45 4.80 -30.02 -15.45
C ASN A 45 3.43 -30.52 -14.96
N ARG A 46 2.33 -30.18 -15.64
CA ARG A 46 0.94 -30.50 -15.26
C ARG A 46 0.62 -30.17 -13.79
N THR A 47 1.19 -29.08 -13.29
CA THR A 47 0.95 -28.60 -11.94
C THR A 47 -0.38 -27.84 -11.84
N LYS A 48 -0.83 -27.60 -10.61
CA LYS A 48 -2.10 -26.94 -10.32
C LYS A 48 -2.09 -25.49 -10.82
N LEU A 49 -2.92 -25.20 -11.82
CA LEU A 49 -3.10 -23.85 -12.36
C LEU A 49 -4.11 -23.01 -11.56
N PHE A 50 -4.98 -23.64 -10.77
CA PHE A 50 -6.07 -22.96 -10.07
C PHE A 50 -6.00 -23.15 -8.56
N TYR A 51 -6.03 -22.07 -7.80
CA TYR A 51 -6.05 -22.10 -6.34
C TYR A 51 -7.47 -21.83 -5.84
N ARG A 52 -8.04 -22.75 -5.05
CA ARG A 52 -9.40 -22.61 -4.48
C ARG A 52 -9.57 -21.35 -3.63
N GLU A 53 -8.46 -20.81 -3.15
CA GLU A 53 -8.43 -19.67 -2.26
C GLU A 53 -8.57 -18.35 -3.00
N ASP A 54 -8.32 -18.37 -4.31
CA ASP A 54 -8.50 -17.24 -5.20
C ASP A 54 -9.89 -17.28 -5.88
N ILE A 55 -10.77 -18.22 -5.53
CA ILE A 55 -12.18 -18.22 -6.00
C ILE A 55 -12.88 -16.88 -5.73
N PRO A 56 -12.84 -16.30 -4.51
CA PRO A 56 -13.44 -14.99 -4.27
C PRO A 56 -12.83 -13.89 -5.14
N TRP A 57 -11.51 -13.94 -5.39
CA TRP A 57 -10.86 -13.00 -6.30
C TRP A 57 -11.39 -13.13 -7.74
N VAL A 58 -11.58 -14.35 -8.24
CA VAL A 58 -12.16 -14.59 -9.56
C VAL A 58 -13.61 -14.11 -9.64
N ILE A 59 -14.41 -14.32 -8.59
CA ILE A 59 -15.78 -13.78 -8.50
C ILE A 59 -15.76 -12.25 -8.59
N PHE A 60 -14.84 -11.61 -7.86
CA PHE A 60 -14.65 -10.16 -7.95
C PHE A 60 -14.30 -9.70 -9.38
N LEU A 61 -13.38 -10.39 -10.08
CA LEU A 61 -13.04 -10.05 -11.46
C LEU A 61 -14.22 -10.18 -12.43
N ILE A 62 -15.11 -11.17 -12.22
CA ILE A 62 -16.33 -11.32 -13.01
C ILE A 62 -17.21 -10.08 -12.84
N PHE A 63 -17.41 -9.60 -11.60
CA PHE A 63 -18.16 -8.37 -11.35
C PHE A 63 -17.50 -7.15 -12.00
N VAL A 64 -16.17 -7.01 -11.88
CA VAL A 64 -15.42 -5.93 -12.54
C VAL A 64 -15.68 -5.92 -14.05
N ALA A 65 -15.57 -7.09 -14.70
CA ALA A 65 -15.78 -7.22 -16.13
C ALA A 65 -17.23 -6.90 -16.55
N ILE A 66 -18.22 -7.33 -15.76
CA ILE A 66 -19.64 -7.05 -16.01
C ILE A 66 -19.91 -5.55 -15.88
N ILE A 67 -19.54 -4.94 -14.75
CA ILE A 67 -19.83 -3.53 -14.46
C ILE A 67 -19.14 -2.64 -15.50
N ASN A 68 -17.84 -2.79 -15.70
CA ASN A 68 -17.11 -2.03 -16.71
C ASN A 68 -17.62 -2.31 -18.13
N GLY A 69 -18.05 -3.54 -18.42
CA GLY A 69 -18.65 -3.91 -19.72
C GLY A 69 -19.97 -3.19 -19.98
N ILE A 70 -20.86 -3.09 -18.98
CA ILE A 70 -22.11 -2.34 -19.07
C ILE A 70 -21.84 -0.86 -19.39
N TYR A 71 -20.91 -0.24 -18.65
CA TYR A 71 -20.58 1.17 -18.88
C TYR A 71 -19.83 1.40 -20.20
N PHE A 72 -19.02 0.45 -20.64
CA PHE A 72 -18.38 0.47 -21.95
C PHE A 72 -19.42 0.45 -23.08
N ILE A 73 -20.42 -0.43 -23.01
CA ILE A 73 -21.49 -0.49 -24.01
C ILE A 73 -22.28 0.83 -24.04
N ARG A 74 -22.52 1.43 -22.87
CA ARG A 74 -23.31 2.66 -22.76
C ARG A 74 -22.57 3.91 -23.24
N THR A 75 -21.27 4.02 -22.97
CA THR A 75 -20.50 5.26 -23.20
C THR A 75 -19.51 5.14 -24.35
N SER A 76 -19.20 3.92 -24.82
CA SER A 76 -18.13 3.61 -25.78
C SER A 76 -16.74 4.11 -25.38
N ASN A 77 -16.51 4.44 -24.10
CA ASN A 77 -15.23 4.94 -23.61
C ASN A 77 -14.25 3.80 -23.28
N ARG A 78 -13.03 3.85 -23.83
CA ARG A 78 -12.02 2.78 -23.70
C ARG A 78 -11.36 2.68 -22.32
N GLU A 79 -11.59 3.63 -21.41
CA GLU A 79 -11.04 3.56 -20.06
C GLU A 79 -11.63 2.38 -19.27
N PHE A 80 -12.93 2.09 -19.42
CA PHE A 80 -13.57 0.96 -18.73
C PHE A 80 -12.89 -0.39 -19.02
N PRO A 81 -12.69 -0.82 -20.29
CA PRO A 81 -11.98 -2.06 -20.58
C PRO A 81 -10.50 -2.00 -20.17
N LEU A 82 -9.85 -0.83 -20.22
CA LEU A 82 -8.47 -0.66 -19.73
C LEU A 82 -8.37 -0.98 -18.23
N HIS A 83 -9.31 -0.48 -17.43
CA HIS A 83 -9.37 -0.77 -16.00
C HIS A 83 -9.63 -2.25 -15.71
N THR A 84 -10.49 -2.90 -16.49
CA THR A 84 -10.64 -4.38 -16.44
C THR A 84 -9.32 -5.09 -16.73
N MET A 85 -8.52 -4.61 -17.69
CA MET A 85 -7.19 -5.18 -17.96
C MET A 85 -6.22 -5.00 -16.80
N TYR A 86 -6.25 -3.88 -16.06
CA TYR A 86 -5.42 -3.71 -14.87
C TYR A 86 -5.75 -4.73 -13.77
N TRP A 87 -7.03 -5.07 -13.59
CA TRP A 87 -7.45 -6.11 -12.65
C TRP A 87 -7.03 -7.51 -13.09
N ILE A 88 -7.14 -7.82 -14.38
CA ILE A 88 -6.64 -9.09 -14.95
C ILE A 88 -5.12 -9.18 -14.78
N TYR A 89 -4.39 -8.10 -15.06
CA TYR A 89 -2.96 -8.03 -14.82
C TYR A 89 -2.61 -8.30 -13.35
N SER A 90 -3.33 -7.68 -12.41
CA SER A 90 -3.17 -7.95 -10.97
C SER A 90 -3.44 -9.41 -10.61
N ALA A 91 -4.44 -10.04 -11.24
CA ALA A 91 -4.72 -11.46 -11.07
C ALA A 91 -3.56 -12.35 -11.53
N CYS A 92 -2.97 -12.04 -12.70
CA CYS A 92 -1.78 -12.72 -13.22
C CYS A 92 -0.60 -12.60 -12.25
N LEU A 93 -0.38 -11.41 -11.67
CA LEU A 93 0.66 -11.16 -10.69
C LEU A 93 0.45 -11.96 -9.39
N ILE A 94 -0.76 -11.96 -8.86
CA ILE A 94 -1.14 -12.74 -7.66
C ILE A 94 -0.88 -14.22 -7.89
N TRP A 95 -1.35 -14.75 -9.01
CA TRP A 95 -1.19 -16.15 -9.38
C TRP A 95 0.28 -16.54 -9.55
N MET A 96 1.04 -15.74 -10.30
CA MET A 96 2.47 -15.96 -10.51
C MET A 96 3.22 -15.96 -9.17
N PHE A 97 2.98 -14.94 -8.32
CA PHE A 97 3.64 -14.83 -7.03
C PHE A 97 3.36 -16.05 -6.14
N ARG A 98 2.10 -16.49 -6.09
CA ARG A 98 1.67 -17.68 -5.34
C ARG A 98 2.34 -18.95 -5.87
N THR A 99 2.48 -19.07 -7.18
CA THR A 99 3.09 -20.25 -7.83
C THR A 99 4.60 -20.31 -7.63
N LEU A 100 5.29 -19.16 -7.64
CA LEU A 100 6.73 -19.07 -7.40
C LEU A 100 7.11 -19.14 -5.91
N TYR A 101 6.13 -18.94 -5.02
CA TYR A 101 6.35 -18.87 -3.58
C TYR A 101 7.05 -20.13 -3.05
N SER A 102 8.27 -19.94 -2.53
CA SER A 102 9.10 -21.00 -1.95
C SER A 102 10.22 -20.37 -1.10
N ASP A 103 10.92 -21.18 -0.30
CA ASP A 103 12.10 -20.73 0.46
C ASP A 103 13.21 -20.15 -0.40
N GLY A 104 13.50 -20.77 -1.54
CA GLY A 104 14.48 -20.27 -2.50
C GLY A 104 14.04 -18.92 -3.07
N PHE A 105 12.78 -18.83 -3.49
CA PHE A 105 12.22 -17.61 -4.07
C PHE A 105 12.23 -16.44 -3.10
N MET A 106 11.75 -16.66 -1.87
CA MET A 106 11.67 -15.63 -0.85
C MET A 106 13.04 -15.13 -0.40
N ARG A 107 14.06 -15.99 -0.37
CA ARG A 107 15.46 -15.56 -0.12
C ARG A 107 15.94 -14.59 -1.21
N GLY A 108 15.71 -14.91 -2.48
CA GLY A 108 16.06 -14.03 -3.60
C GLY A 108 15.29 -12.71 -3.56
N LEU A 109 14.00 -12.77 -3.24
CA LEU A 109 13.17 -11.58 -3.08
C LEU A 109 13.67 -10.66 -1.96
N CYS A 110 13.98 -11.21 -0.78
CA CYS A 110 14.54 -10.41 0.32
C CYS A 110 15.89 -9.78 -0.08
N TRP A 111 16.73 -10.50 -0.83
CA TRP A 111 17.99 -9.95 -1.32
C TRP A 111 17.78 -8.77 -2.27
N ILE A 112 16.87 -8.89 -3.24
CA ILE A 112 16.63 -7.80 -4.18
C ILE A 112 15.98 -6.59 -3.50
N CYS A 113 15.13 -6.79 -2.49
CA CYS A 113 14.59 -5.71 -1.66
C CYS A 113 15.72 -4.93 -0.95
N ARG A 114 16.73 -5.63 -0.41
CA ARG A 114 17.89 -4.97 0.22
C ARG A 114 18.71 -4.17 -0.79
N ILE A 115 18.98 -4.77 -1.96
CA ILE A 115 19.70 -4.12 -3.06
C ILE A 115 18.99 -2.84 -3.47
N ASN A 116 17.66 -2.87 -3.63
CA ASN A 116 16.87 -1.70 -3.98
C ASN A 116 16.99 -0.57 -2.95
N MET A 117 16.91 -0.88 -1.66
CA MET A 117 17.04 0.14 -0.60
C MET A 117 18.44 0.75 -0.57
N VAL A 118 19.49 -0.08 -0.70
CA VAL A 118 20.89 0.41 -0.79
C VAL A 118 21.09 1.22 -2.06
N PHE A 119 20.53 0.80 -3.19
CA PHE A 119 20.60 1.53 -4.44
C PHE A 119 20.00 2.94 -4.30
N GLN A 120 18.82 3.07 -3.70
CA GLN A 120 18.20 4.38 -3.46
C GLN A 120 19.00 5.26 -2.51
N LEU A 121 19.69 4.66 -1.52
CA LEU A 121 20.64 5.37 -0.67
C LEU A 121 21.83 5.91 -1.48
N LEU A 122 22.39 5.11 -2.38
CA LEU A 122 23.48 5.54 -3.27
C LEU A 122 23.01 6.65 -4.22
N VAL A 123 21.79 6.55 -4.76
CA VAL A 123 21.19 7.61 -5.59
C VAL A 123 21.08 8.91 -4.79
N LEU A 124 20.61 8.84 -3.55
CA LEU A 124 20.53 10.00 -2.65
C LEU A 124 21.90 10.65 -2.44
N PHE A 125 22.92 9.88 -2.05
CA PHE A 125 24.26 10.43 -1.78
C PHE A 125 25.02 10.86 -3.03
N SER A 126 24.72 10.27 -4.18
CA SER A 126 25.32 10.69 -5.46
C SER A 126 24.83 12.06 -5.94
N GLY A 127 23.78 12.61 -5.33
CA GLY A 127 23.13 13.84 -5.78
C GLY A 127 22.35 13.72 -7.09
N ARG A 128 22.27 12.51 -7.69
CA ARG A 128 21.58 12.27 -8.97
C ARG A 128 20.10 11.91 -8.83
N GLY A 129 19.59 11.81 -7.61
CA GLY A 129 18.17 11.57 -7.40
C GLY A 129 17.33 12.80 -7.72
N ARG A 130 16.10 12.56 -8.19
CA ARG A 130 15.14 13.61 -8.52
C ARG A 130 14.50 14.17 -7.25
N TYR A 131 14.09 15.43 -7.32
CA TYR A 131 13.38 16.13 -6.25
C TYR A 131 12.07 16.72 -6.78
N PHE A 132 11.02 16.59 -5.98
CA PHE A 132 9.76 17.28 -6.21
C PHE A 132 9.76 18.60 -5.44
N HIS A 133 9.51 19.70 -6.15
CA HIS A 133 9.43 21.04 -5.58
C HIS A 133 7.96 21.41 -5.38
N GLU A 134 7.60 21.66 -4.14
CA GLU A 134 6.25 22.10 -3.78
C GLU A 134 6.13 23.63 -3.92
N SER A 135 4.92 24.12 -4.13
CA SER A 135 4.60 25.53 -4.46
C SER A 135 5.11 26.56 -3.44
N TRP A 136 5.23 26.19 -2.16
CA TRP A 136 5.77 26.99 -1.05
C TRP A 136 7.30 26.85 -0.83
N GLY A 137 8.07 26.39 -1.82
CA GLY A 137 9.55 26.39 -1.77
C GLY A 137 10.20 25.17 -1.11
N GLY A 138 9.43 24.12 -0.81
CA GLY A 138 9.91 22.90 -0.18
C GLY A 138 10.34 21.80 -1.16
N ALA A 139 11.51 21.18 -0.95
CA ALA A 139 11.95 20.02 -1.74
C ALA A 139 11.68 18.67 -1.03
N ARG A 140 11.26 17.67 -1.82
CA ARG A 140 11.02 16.29 -1.40
C ARG A 140 11.83 15.34 -2.28
N PHE A 141 12.57 14.43 -1.67
CA PHE A 141 13.34 13.44 -2.42
C PHE A 141 12.41 12.40 -3.03
N MET A 142 12.56 12.11 -4.32
CA MET A 142 11.80 11.05 -5.01
C MET A 142 12.71 10.03 -5.71
N GLY A 143 14.03 10.11 -5.51
CA GLY A 143 14.97 9.12 -6.06
C GLY A 143 14.85 8.99 -7.58
N THR A 144 14.60 7.78 -8.06
CA THR A 144 14.39 7.48 -9.49
C THR A 144 12.92 7.48 -9.94
N PHE A 145 12.01 7.87 -9.05
CA PHE A 145 10.56 7.87 -9.28
C PHE A 145 10.09 9.22 -9.83
N ASN A 146 8.83 9.26 -10.28
CA ASN A 146 8.16 10.49 -10.72
C ASN A 146 7.44 11.22 -9.58
N ASP A 147 7.17 10.53 -8.48
CA ASP A 147 6.44 11.09 -7.34
C ASP A 147 7.06 10.62 -6.01
N PRO A 148 7.21 11.52 -5.02
CA PRO A 148 7.77 11.19 -3.71
C PRO A 148 6.91 10.20 -2.90
N ASN A 149 5.59 10.12 -3.11
CA ASN A 149 4.76 9.11 -2.44
C ASN A 149 4.98 7.73 -3.08
N GLN A 150 5.12 7.64 -4.40
CA GLN A 150 5.49 6.39 -5.09
C GLN A 150 6.84 5.84 -4.59
N PHE A 151 7.85 6.71 -4.50
CA PHE A 151 9.15 6.34 -3.91
C PHE A 151 8.99 5.82 -2.47
N ALA A 152 8.27 6.56 -1.64
CA ALA A 152 8.09 6.19 -0.24
C ALA A 152 7.31 4.88 -0.09
N PHE A 153 6.27 4.65 -0.89
CA PHE A 153 5.51 3.39 -0.93
C PHE A 153 6.38 2.21 -1.38
N PHE A 154 7.25 2.42 -2.37
CA PHE A 154 8.19 1.39 -2.77
C PHE A 154 9.15 1.02 -1.64
N ILE A 155 9.78 2.00 -0.97
CA ILE A 155 10.65 1.73 0.19
C ILE A 155 9.89 1.04 1.32
N PHE A 156 8.68 1.52 1.62
CA PHE A 156 7.82 0.96 2.65
C PHE A 156 7.48 -0.51 2.37
N THR A 157 7.06 -0.84 1.14
CA THR A 157 6.77 -2.24 0.76
C THR A 157 8.02 -3.12 0.80
N MET A 158 9.21 -2.63 0.42
CA MET A 158 10.46 -3.37 0.61
C MET A 158 10.69 -3.69 2.09
N MET A 159 10.49 -2.73 2.99
CA MET A 159 10.62 -2.94 4.44
C MET A 159 9.64 -4.00 4.95
N LEU A 160 8.38 -3.94 4.51
CA LEU A 160 7.36 -4.91 4.90
C LEU A 160 7.69 -6.33 4.38
N VAL A 161 8.16 -6.46 3.14
CA VAL A 161 8.62 -7.75 2.59
C VAL A 161 9.78 -8.33 3.40
N LEU A 162 10.77 -7.49 3.76
CA LEU A 162 11.89 -7.92 4.60
C LEU A 162 11.41 -8.37 5.99
N PHE A 163 10.46 -7.65 6.59
CA PHE A 163 9.90 -8.01 7.88
C PHE A 163 9.14 -9.34 7.81
N MET A 164 8.31 -9.53 6.78
CA MET A 164 7.59 -10.79 6.58
C MET A 164 8.56 -11.96 6.35
N GLY A 165 9.62 -11.76 5.58
CA GLY A 165 10.66 -12.74 5.33
C GLY A 165 11.49 -13.10 6.58
N ASP A 166 11.81 -12.12 7.44
CA ASP A 166 12.50 -12.34 8.71
C ASP A 166 11.64 -13.16 9.68
N ARG A 167 10.36 -12.78 9.82
CA ARG A 167 9.40 -13.47 10.70
C ARG A 167 9.10 -14.90 10.27
N ARG A 168 9.15 -15.20 8.97
CA ARG A 168 8.90 -16.54 8.42
C ARG A 168 9.92 -17.57 8.88
N LYS A 169 11.19 -17.20 8.99
CA LYS A 169 12.26 -18.20 9.20
C LYS A 169 12.60 -18.50 10.64
N ALA A 170 12.17 -17.71 11.61
CA ALA A 170 12.41 -17.88 13.05
C ALA A 170 13.89 -18.19 13.49
N ILE A 171 14.87 -18.17 12.59
CA ILE A 171 16.30 -18.40 12.88
C ILE A 171 16.92 -17.06 13.22
N TYR A 172 16.85 -16.72 14.51
CA TYR A 172 17.36 -15.48 15.05
C TYR A 172 18.84 -15.58 15.40
N THR A 173 19.72 -15.46 14.42
CA THR A 173 21.12 -15.14 14.73
C THR A 173 21.22 -13.64 15.08
N ALA A 174 22.02 -13.28 16.08
CA ALA A 174 22.20 -11.86 16.44
C ALA A 174 22.62 -10.99 15.23
N LYS A 175 23.48 -11.55 14.37
CA LYS A 175 23.92 -10.90 13.11
C LYS A 175 22.77 -10.64 12.13
N THR A 176 21.84 -11.60 11.95
CA THR A 176 20.70 -11.42 11.03
C THR A 176 19.73 -10.38 11.57
N ARG A 177 19.52 -10.35 12.89
CA ARG A 177 18.68 -9.33 13.56
C ARG A 177 19.25 -7.92 13.40
N ILE A 178 20.57 -7.74 13.61
CA ILE A 178 21.23 -6.44 13.43
C ILE A 178 21.12 -5.99 11.97
N GLY A 179 21.39 -6.88 11.02
CA GLY A 179 21.25 -6.57 9.59
C GLY A 179 19.82 -6.18 9.21
N PHE A 180 18.82 -6.90 9.72
CA PHE A 180 17.41 -6.57 9.50
C PHE A 180 17.05 -5.18 10.04
N TRP A 181 17.34 -4.88 11.30
CA TRP A 181 17.03 -3.57 11.89
C TRP A 181 17.82 -2.43 11.23
N GLY A 182 19.07 -2.67 10.81
CA GLY A 182 19.85 -1.71 10.02
C GLY A 182 19.15 -1.36 8.70
N MET A 183 18.65 -2.35 7.98
CA MET A 183 17.86 -2.11 6.76
C MET A 183 16.52 -1.43 7.05
N PHE A 184 15.87 -1.78 8.16
CA PHE A 184 14.62 -1.14 8.56
C PHE A 184 14.83 0.36 8.87
N LEU A 185 15.87 0.71 9.63
CA LEU A 185 16.25 2.09 9.92
C LEU A 185 16.60 2.87 8.65
N LEU A 186 17.31 2.25 7.72
CA LEU A 186 17.58 2.82 6.40
C LEU A 186 16.27 3.16 5.67
N GLY A 187 15.29 2.27 5.69
CA GLY A 187 13.99 2.52 5.07
C GLY A 187 13.23 3.68 5.71
N VAL A 188 13.20 3.76 7.05
CA VAL A 188 12.62 4.90 7.78
C VAL A 188 13.32 6.21 7.40
N PHE A 189 14.65 6.22 7.31
CA PHE A 189 15.43 7.38 6.90
C PHE A 189 15.06 7.85 5.48
N LEU A 190 14.98 6.92 4.51
CA LEU A 190 14.61 7.22 3.13
C LEU A 190 13.17 7.76 3.02
N ILE A 191 12.22 7.15 3.73
CA ILE A 191 10.82 7.65 3.81
C ILE A 191 10.79 9.07 4.41
N GLY A 192 11.63 9.34 5.41
CA GLY A 192 11.80 10.69 5.97
C GLY A 192 12.27 11.72 4.95
N LYS A 193 13.21 11.37 4.07
CA LYS A 193 13.67 12.25 2.99
C LYS A 193 12.60 12.51 1.93
N ALA A 194 11.70 11.56 1.71
CA ALA A 194 10.54 11.73 0.83
C ALA A 194 9.43 12.62 1.44
N LYS A 195 9.48 12.79 2.77
CA LYS A 195 8.48 13.50 3.58
C LYS A 195 7.05 12.99 3.35
N SER A 196 6.87 11.70 3.01
CA SER A 196 5.56 11.12 2.66
C SER A 196 4.70 10.86 3.89
N THR A 197 3.75 11.76 4.16
CA THR A 197 2.81 11.66 5.29
C THR A 197 1.99 10.36 5.28
N GLY A 198 1.59 9.83 4.11
CA GLY A 198 0.87 8.55 4.00
C GLY A 198 1.71 7.37 4.49
N MET A 199 2.99 7.29 4.09
CA MET A 199 3.88 6.26 4.61
C MET A 199 4.16 6.39 6.11
N PHE A 200 4.17 7.61 6.64
CA PHE A 200 4.28 7.82 8.09
C PHE A 200 3.06 7.26 8.84
N VAL A 201 1.85 7.38 8.29
CA VAL A 201 0.65 6.71 8.84
C VAL A 201 0.84 5.20 8.82
N GLY A 202 1.29 4.63 7.70
CA GLY A 202 1.61 3.20 7.59
C GLY A 202 2.63 2.74 8.64
N LEU A 203 3.76 3.44 8.79
CA LEU A 203 4.77 3.16 9.81
C LEU A 203 4.23 3.29 11.24
N LEU A 204 3.40 4.30 11.51
CA LEU A 204 2.77 4.49 12.81
C LEU A 204 1.87 3.30 13.15
N VAL A 205 0.98 2.89 12.23
CA VAL A 205 0.13 1.71 12.41
C VAL A 205 0.97 0.45 12.62
N PHE A 206 2.04 0.27 11.83
CA PHE A 206 2.97 -0.86 12.00
C PHE A 206 3.52 -0.95 13.42
N PHE A 207 4.10 0.14 13.94
CA PHE A 207 4.67 0.16 15.28
C PHE A 207 3.62 0.09 16.38
N CYS A 208 2.48 0.78 16.25
CA CYS A 208 1.40 0.72 17.22
C CYS A 208 0.84 -0.70 17.35
N VAL A 209 0.65 -1.42 16.24
CA VAL A 209 0.18 -2.81 16.28
C VAL A 209 1.22 -3.72 16.93
N LEU A 210 2.51 -3.60 16.57
CA LEU A 210 3.56 -4.42 17.19
C LEU A 210 3.71 -4.15 18.69
N ILE A 211 3.74 -2.87 19.10
CA ILE A 211 3.80 -2.48 20.51
C ILE A 211 2.55 -2.97 21.23
N GLY A 212 1.37 -2.83 20.64
CA GLY A 212 0.11 -3.32 21.19
C GLY A 212 0.10 -4.83 21.39
N GLN A 213 0.63 -5.60 20.42
CA GLN A 213 0.78 -7.05 20.54
C GLN A 213 1.75 -7.44 21.66
N LEU A 214 2.92 -6.80 21.70
CA LEU A 214 3.91 -7.00 22.77
C LEU A 214 3.34 -6.64 24.14
N PHE A 215 2.63 -5.52 24.23
CA PHE A 215 1.98 -5.05 25.44
C PHE A 215 0.91 -6.06 25.91
N TRP A 216 0.06 -6.52 25.00
CA TRP A 216 -0.96 -7.52 25.27
C TRP A 216 -0.35 -8.82 25.80
N ASP A 217 0.65 -9.36 25.12
CA ASP A 217 1.32 -10.60 25.52
C ASP A 217 1.92 -10.47 26.93
N ARG A 218 2.56 -9.32 27.23
CA ARG A 218 3.13 -9.03 28.56
C ARG A 218 2.05 -8.82 29.63
N CYS A 219 0.95 -8.15 29.32
CA CYS A 219 -0.15 -7.93 30.27
C CYS A 219 -0.91 -9.22 30.62
N CYS A 220 -1.10 -10.11 29.65
CA CYS A 220 -1.84 -11.35 29.86
C CYS A 220 -1.01 -12.43 30.57
N HIS A 221 0.30 -12.52 30.29
CA HIS A 221 1.13 -13.65 30.72
C HIS A 221 2.19 -13.30 31.79
N SER A 222 2.45 -12.01 32.06
CA SER A 222 3.45 -11.65 33.08
C SER A 222 2.89 -11.74 34.49
N LYS A 223 3.74 -12.13 35.46
CA LYS A 223 3.44 -12.01 36.90
C LYS A 223 3.25 -10.56 37.37
N ARG A 224 3.67 -9.56 36.58
CA ARG A 224 3.63 -8.12 36.91
C ARG A 224 2.52 -7.35 36.17
N LYS A 225 1.34 -7.93 36.03
CA LYS A 225 0.22 -7.37 35.22
C LYS A 225 -0.10 -5.91 35.58
N LYS A 226 -0.20 -5.60 36.88
CA LYS A 226 -0.52 -4.24 37.37
C LYS A 226 0.50 -3.20 36.89
N LEU A 227 1.79 -3.53 36.89
CA LEU A 227 2.85 -2.62 36.45
C LEU A 227 2.76 -2.33 34.93
N TRP A 228 2.45 -3.36 34.13
CA TRP A 228 2.25 -3.18 32.69
C TRP A 228 1.03 -2.29 32.41
N TRP A 229 -0.09 -2.51 33.09
CA TRP A 229 -1.27 -1.64 32.94
C TRP A 229 -1.00 -0.18 33.33
N ILE A 230 -0.29 0.06 34.44
CA ILE A 230 0.11 1.41 34.85
C ILE A 230 1.05 2.02 33.79
N GLY A 231 2.06 1.27 33.33
CA GLY A 231 2.96 1.73 32.28
C GLY A 231 2.24 2.04 30.96
N GLY A 232 1.23 1.24 30.60
CA GLY A 232 0.38 1.47 29.44
C GLY A 232 -0.45 2.76 29.57
N ALA A 233 -1.06 2.99 30.73
CA ALA A 233 -1.80 4.22 31.01
C ALA A 233 -0.90 5.47 30.94
N VAL A 234 0.29 5.41 31.54
CA VAL A 234 1.30 6.49 31.45
C VAL A 234 1.70 6.73 30.00
N PHE A 235 1.93 5.68 29.22
CA PHE A 235 2.26 5.80 27.80
C PHE A 235 1.14 6.48 26.99
N VAL A 236 -0.12 6.14 27.23
CA VAL A 236 -1.27 6.79 26.58
C VAL A 236 -1.35 8.28 26.94
N VAL A 237 -1.14 8.64 28.22
CA VAL A 237 -1.11 10.05 28.65
C VAL A 237 0.04 10.80 27.98
N LEU A 238 1.24 10.22 27.94
CA LEU A 238 2.39 10.83 27.26
C LEU A 238 2.14 11.02 25.76
N LEU A 239 1.47 10.05 25.11
CA LEU A 239 1.11 10.16 23.70
C LEU A 239 0.07 11.26 23.48
N ALA A 240 -0.96 11.36 24.33
CA ALA A 240 -1.95 12.43 24.28
C ALA A 240 -1.32 13.82 24.49
N VAL A 241 -0.41 13.95 25.46
CA VAL A 241 0.36 15.19 25.68
C VAL A 241 1.24 15.49 24.46
N GLY A 242 1.89 14.48 23.88
CA GLY A 242 2.68 14.62 22.66
C GLY A 242 1.84 15.15 21.50
N VAL A 243 0.68 14.55 21.23
CA VAL A 243 -0.25 15.02 20.19
C VAL A 243 -0.73 16.45 20.46
N TYR A 244 -1.09 16.76 21.71
CA TYR A 244 -1.48 18.11 22.12
C TYR A 244 -0.39 19.16 21.83
N ARG A 245 0.89 18.81 22.04
CA ARG A 245 2.01 19.72 21.75
C ARG A 245 2.29 19.91 20.26
N ILE A 246 1.83 18.99 19.41
CA ILE A 246 2.03 19.05 17.95
C ILE A 246 0.87 19.78 17.27
N LEU A 247 -0.32 19.81 17.89
CA LEU A 247 -1.48 20.51 17.38
C LEU A 247 -1.14 21.99 17.09
N PRO A 248 -1.31 22.43 15.84
CA PRO A 248 -1.04 23.81 15.46
C PRO A 248 -2.05 24.74 16.15
N GLY A 249 -1.60 25.93 16.55
CA GLY A 249 -2.49 26.99 17.02
C GLY A 249 -3.42 27.49 15.91
N ALA A 250 -4.46 28.24 16.29
CA ALA A 250 -5.43 28.81 15.34
C ALA A 250 -4.74 29.68 14.27
N ASP A 251 -3.70 30.43 14.65
CA ASP A 251 -2.95 31.36 13.80
C ASP A 251 -1.83 30.69 12.98
N PHE A 252 -1.89 29.38 12.77
CA PHE A 252 -0.83 28.65 12.06
C PHE A 252 -0.81 28.99 10.57
N GLU A 253 0.20 29.75 10.15
CA GLU A 253 0.45 30.10 8.75
C GLU A 253 1.59 29.26 8.16
N VAL A 254 1.28 28.44 7.14
CA VAL A 254 2.25 27.48 6.59
C VAL A 254 3.41 28.18 5.89
N SER A 255 3.16 29.35 5.28
CA SER A 255 4.13 30.20 4.57
C SER A 255 5.29 30.65 5.44
N GLN A 256 5.09 30.76 6.75
CA GLN A 256 6.08 31.24 7.72
C GLN A 256 6.90 30.12 8.37
N THR A 257 6.56 28.85 8.10
CA THR A 257 7.21 27.69 8.75
C THR A 257 8.26 27.03 7.86
N SER A 258 9.36 26.59 8.47
CA SER A 258 10.39 25.82 7.76
C SER A 258 9.82 24.52 7.19
N TYR A 259 10.17 24.20 5.94
CA TYR A 259 9.60 23.05 5.23
C TYR A 259 10.20 21.71 5.71
N THR A 260 9.60 21.16 6.76
CA THR A 260 9.98 19.92 7.42
C THR A 260 8.84 18.90 7.36
N LEU A 261 9.11 17.64 7.69
CA LEU A 261 8.03 16.65 7.86
C LEU A 261 7.04 17.11 8.94
N PHE A 262 7.55 17.74 10.00
CA PHE A 262 6.76 18.23 11.11
C PHE A 262 5.74 19.29 10.66
N SER A 263 6.17 20.31 9.92
CA SER A 263 5.26 21.33 9.41
C SER A 263 4.22 20.77 8.43
N ARG A 264 4.54 19.71 7.67
CA ARG A 264 3.53 19.00 6.86
C ARG A 264 2.50 18.24 7.69
N ILE A 265 2.91 17.62 8.79
CA ILE A 265 1.99 16.95 9.72
C ILE A 265 1.08 18.01 10.36
N GLN A 266 1.67 19.11 10.85
CA GLN A 266 0.91 20.22 11.42
C GLN A 266 -0.07 20.80 10.41
N GLN A 267 0.34 21.05 9.18
CA GLN A 267 -0.56 21.52 8.15
C GLN A 267 -1.73 20.55 7.92
N LYS A 268 -1.48 19.25 7.81
CA LYS A 268 -2.57 18.28 7.64
C LYS A 268 -3.51 18.24 8.83
N LEU A 269 -2.98 18.36 10.06
CA LEU A 269 -3.78 18.46 11.28
C LEU A 269 -4.59 19.76 11.31
N TRP A 270 -4.00 20.89 10.93
CA TRP A 270 -4.68 22.18 10.83
C TRP A 270 -5.82 22.13 9.80
N LYS A 271 -5.56 21.58 8.60
CA LYS A 271 -6.59 21.35 7.58
C LYS A 271 -7.73 20.46 8.10
N LEU A 272 -7.43 19.45 8.92
CA LEU A 272 -8.44 18.57 9.49
C LEU A 272 -9.24 19.26 10.61
N ALA A 273 -8.59 20.08 11.43
CA ALA A 273 -9.21 20.71 12.60
C ALA A 273 -10.00 21.98 12.26
N ASN A 274 -9.50 22.76 11.29
CA ASN A 274 -10.02 24.08 10.93
C ASN A 274 -10.52 24.17 9.47
N GLY A 275 -10.20 23.19 8.62
CA GLY A 275 -10.60 23.18 7.22
C GLY A 275 -11.97 22.55 6.99
N ASN A 276 -12.56 22.82 5.83
CA ASN A 276 -13.83 22.24 5.44
C ASN A 276 -13.66 20.76 5.10
N LEU A 277 -14.56 19.90 5.58
CA LEU A 277 -14.57 18.46 5.24
C LEU A 277 -14.67 18.24 3.72
N TYR A 278 -15.38 19.13 3.01
CA TYR A 278 -15.48 19.08 1.56
C TYR A 278 -14.14 19.31 0.86
N ASP A 279 -13.29 20.21 1.38
CA ASP A 279 -11.93 20.42 0.85
C ASP A 279 -11.06 19.16 0.99
N LEU A 280 -11.20 18.44 2.11
CA LEU A 280 -10.45 17.21 2.36
C LEU A 280 -10.88 16.07 1.43
N LEU A 281 -12.18 15.98 1.14
CA LEU A 281 -12.72 15.01 0.20
C LEU A 281 -12.30 15.36 -1.22
N TYR A 282 -12.40 16.64 -1.60
CA TYR A 282 -12.03 17.14 -2.93
C TYR A 282 -10.54 17.01 -3.25
N ASP A 283 -9.64 17.30 -2.29
CA ASP A 283 -8.19 17.06 -2.39
C ASP A 283 -7.84 15.59 -2.74
N ARG A 284 -8.80 14.66 -2.64
CA ARG A 284 -8.65 13.22 -2.87
C ARG A 284 -9.60 12.65 -3.91
N SER A 285 -10.34 13.49 -4.62
CA SER A 285 -11.42 13.09 -5.54
C SER A 285 -12.52 12.23 -4.86
N ALA A 286 -12.65 12.30 -3.53
CA ALA A 286 -13.55 11.49 -2.72
C ALA A 286 -14.93 12.16 -2.51
N GLU A 287 -15.13 13.39 -3.00
CA GLU A 287 -16.42 14.09 -3.03
C GLU A 287 -17.50 13.29 -3.75
N ARG A 288 -17.11 12.48 -4.74
CA ARG A 288 -18.00 11.61 -5.52
C ARG A 288 -18.76 10.60 -4.65
N LEU A 289 -18.17 10.20 -3.52
CA LEU A 289 -18.83 9.30 -2.56
C LEU A 289 -20.08 9.93 -1.93
N VAL A 290 -20.09 11.27 -1.83
CA VAL A 290 -21.18 12.05 -1.25
C VAL A 290 -22.14 12.54 -2.32
N LEU A 291 -21.61 12.96 -3.48
CA LEU A 291 -22.41 13.49 -4.59
C LEU A 291 -23.20 12.39 -5.31
N GLU A 292 -22.63 11.20 -5.44
CA GLU A 292 -23.21 10.11 -6.22
C GLU A 292 -23.29 8.80 -5.40
N PRO A 293 -23.96 8.81 -4.22
CA PRO A 293 -23.94 7.72 -3.26
C PRO A 293 -24.56 6.43 -3.81
N GLN A 294 -25.42 6.52 -4.82
CA GLN A 294 -26.04 5.36 -5.46
C GLN A 294 -25.02 4.39 -6.07
N TYR A 295 -23.85 4.89 -6.53
CA TYR A 295 -22.79 4.03 -7.05
C TYR A 295 -22.08 3.23 -5.96
N LEU A 296 -22.17 3.61 -4.70
CA LEU A 296 -21.69 2.78 -3.58
C LEU A 296 -22.46 1.45 -3.46
N LEU A 297 -23.67 1.38 -4.01
CA LEU A 297 -24.48 0.16 -4.02
C LEU A 297 -24.13 -0.72 -5.22
N TYR A 298 -24.24 -0.19 -6.44
CA TYR A 298 -24.17 -0.99 -7.68
C TYR A 298 -22.94 -0.74 -8.57
N GLY A 299 -22.09 0.21 -8.23
CA GLY A 299 -20.85 0.52 -8.93
C GLY A 299 -20.99 1.53 -10.07
N ALA A 300 -20.07 2.49 -10.12
CA ALA A 300 -19.94 3.51 -11.15
C ALA A 300 -19.24 3.02 -12.44
N GLY A 301 -18.56 1.87 -12.40
CA GLY A 301 -17.52 1.52 -13.36
C GLY A 301 -16.25 2.34 -13.13
N GLU A 302 -15.10 1.71 -13.33
CA GLU A 302 -13.79 2.34 -13.14
C GLU A 302 -13.30 2.98 -14.45
N GLY A 303 -12.90 4.25 -14.41
CA GLY A 303 -12.54 5.05 -15.59
C GLY A 303 -13.61 6.06 -15.98
N PHE A 304 -13.38 6.82 -17.05
CA PHE A 304 -14.18 7.92 -17.61
C PHE A 304 -14.67 8.93 -16.55
N PHE A 305 -13.77 9.32 -15.65
CA PHE A 305 -14.09 10.11 -14.46
C PHE A 305 -14.60 11.53 -14.76
N GLU A 306 -14.43 12.02 -16.00
CA GLU A 306 -15.03 13.24 -16.53
C GLU A 306 -16.55 13.30 -16.34
N ARG A 307 -17.23 12.14 -16.30
CA ARG A 307 -18.69 12.08 -16.06
C ARG A 307 -19.12 12.53 -14.66
N PHE A 308 -18.17 12.64 -13.73
CA PHE A 308 -18.41 13.01 -12.34
C PHE A 308 -17.83 14.38 -11.99
N ILE A 309 -17.51 15.19 -12.99
CA ILE A 309 -17.17 16.60 -12.76
C ILE A 309 -18.39 17.24 -12.10
N PRO A 310 -18.26 17.78 -10.86
CA PRO A 310 -19.39 18.40 -10.18
C PRO A 310 -19.92 19.56 -11.02
N HIS A 311 -21.19 19.51 -11.42
CA HIS A 311 -21.82 20.64 -12.10
C HIS A 311 -22.32 21.67 -11.07
N ASP A 312 -22.13 22.96 -11.41
CA ASP A 312 -22.59 24.21 -10.76
C ASP A 312 -23.01 24.13 -9.28
N GLY A 313 -22.19 24.73 -8.41
CA GLY A 313 -22.53 24.99 -7.00
C GLY A 313 -21.67 24.23 -5.98
N PHE A 314 -21.01 23.12 -6.34
CA PHE A 314 -20.06 22.46 -5.44
C PHE A 314 -18.84 23.34 -5.12
N GLU A 315 -18.43 24.18 -6.07
CA GLU A 315 -17.38 25.20 -5.86
C GLU A 315 -17.72 26.16 -4.70
N GLN A 316 -19.01 26.40 -4.44
CA GLN A 316 -19.45 27.26 -3.32
C GLN A 316 -19.27 26.59 -1.96
N LEU A 317 -19.12 25.25 -1.94
CA LEU A 317 -18.81 24.47 -0.75
C LEU A 317 -17.30 24.35 -0.54
N LEU A 318 -16.46 24.72 -1.52
CA LEU A 318 -15.01 24.72 -1.40
C LEU A 318 -14.53 26.03 -0.77
N SER A 319 -13.48 25.96 0.06
CA SER A 319 -12.87 27.18 0.59
C SER A 319 -12.31 28.05 -0.54
N PRO A 320 -12.40 29.40 -0.46
CA PRO A 320 -11.84 30.29 -1.46
C PRO A 320 -10.33 30.01 -1.69
N GLY A 321 -9.93 29.76 -2.95
CA GLY A 321 -8.55 29.47 -3.32
C GLY A 321 -8.15 27.98 -3.36
N VAL A 322 -9.09 27.05 -3.18
CA VAL A 322 -8.91 25.63 -3.49
C VAL A 322 -9.02 25.45 -5.03
N PHE A 323 -7.92 25.80 -5.70
CA PHE A 323 -7.56 25.70 -7.14
C PHE A 323 -8.62 25.26 -8.19
N ASP A 324 -8.73 26.07 -9.26
CA ASP A 324 -9.51 25.91 -10.52
C ASP A 324 -9.17 24.69 -11.43
N VAL A 325 -8.52 23.64 -10.91
CA VAL A 325 -8.13 22.47 -11.72
C VAL A 325 -8.93 21.25 -11.26
N PHE A 326 -10.04 20.98 -11.94
CA PHE A 326 -10.84 19.77 -11.73
C PHE A 326 -9.94 18.53 -11.78
N HIS A 327 -9.84 17.81 -10.66
CA HIS A 327 -9.12 16.54 -10.62
C HIS A 327 -9.96 15.45 -11.29
N VAL A 328 -9.76 15.28 -12.61
CA VAL A 328 -10.37 14.24 -13.44
C VAL A 328 -9.75 12.85 -13.19
N ASN A 329 -9.15 12.64 -12.01
CA ASN A 329 -8.43 11.41 -11.69
C ASN A 329 -9.29 10.45 -10.85
N GLU A 330 -8.80 9.22 -10.72
CA GLU A 330 -9.33 8.20 -9.81
C GLU A 330 -9.36 8.67 -8.36
N ILE A 331 -10.18 8.03 -7.50
CA ILE A 331 -10.24 8.38 -6.09
C ILE A 331 -8.88 8.03 -5.46
N HIS A 332 -8.26 8.96 -4.74
CA HIS A 332 -6.93 8.78 -4.16
C HIS A 332 -6.93 7.89 -2.89
N SER A 333 -7.72 6.81 -2.91
CA SER A 333 -7.87 5.80 -1.86
C SER A 333 -8.29 4.48 -2.50
N SER A 334 -7.49 3.43 -2.31
CA SER A 334 -7.71 2.12 -2.95
C SER A 334 -9.06 1.51 -2.62
N PHE A 335 -9.49 1.61 -1.36
CA PHE A 335 -10.74 0.98 -0.92
C PHE A 335 -11.96 1.79 -1.32
N PHE A 336 -11.90 3.12 -1.23
CA PHE A 336 -13.01 3.96 -1.65
C PHE A 336 -13.20 3.94 -3.16
N ASP A 337 -12.11 3.86 -3.93
CA ASP A 337 -12.19 3.74 -5.37
C ASP A 337 -12.83 2.41 -5.79
N VAL A 338 -12.37 1.28 -5.24
CA VAL A 338 -13.00 -0.02 -5.50
C VAL A 338 -14.47 -0.02 -5.11
N TRP A 339 -14.80 0.56 -3.95
CA TRP A 339 -16.17 0.63 -3.46
C TRP A 339 -17.07 1.46 -4.36
N PHE A 340 -16.62 2.65 -4.76
CA PHE A 340 -17.36 3.51 -5.67
C PHE A 340 -17.47 2.90 -7.08
N SER A 341 -16.38 2.37 -7.61
CA SER A 341 -16.31 1.84 -8.97
C SER A 341 -17.14 0.56 -9.15
N TYR A 342 -17.18 -0.32 -8.13
CA TYR A 342 -17.81 -1.64 -8.29
C TYR A 342 -19.00 -1.89 -7.35
N GLY A 343 -19.24 -1.03 -6.38
CA GLY A 343 -20.35 -1.16 -5.44
C GLY A 343 -20.05 -2.12 -4.29
N ILE A 344 -21.04 -2.31 -3.42
CA ILE A 344 -20.84 -2.99 -2.13
C ILE A 344 -20.58 -4.49 -2.28
N ILE A 345 -21.25 -5.16 -3.22
CA ILE A 345 -21.15 -6.62 -3.38
C ILE A 345 -19.73 -7.03 -3.82
N PRO A 346 -19.17 -6.49 -4.93
CA PRO A 346 -17.82 -6.88 -5.36
C PRO A 346 -16.77 -6.47 -4.33
N THR A 347 -16.94 -5.32 -3.70
CA THR A 347 -16.04 -4.83 -2.63
C THR A 347 -16.04 -5.78 -1.44
N ALA A 348 -17.20 -6.24 -0.98
CA ALA A 348 -17.31 -7.20 0.10
C ALA A 348 -16.62 -8.53 -0.25
N VAL A 349 -16.75 -9.01 -1.49
CA VAL A 349 -16.07 -10.22 -1.98
C VAL A 349 -14.55 -10.04 -1.97
N LEU A 350 -14.05 -8.87 -2.43
CA LEU A 350 -12.63 -8.55 -2.39
C LEU A 350 -12.11 -8.47 -0.95
N VAL A 351 -12.81 -7.76 -0.07
CA VAL A 351 -12.45 -7.63 1.34
C VAL A 351 -12.42 -9.00 2.01
N TYR A 352 -13.39 -9.87 1.72
CA TYR A 352 -13.40 -11.24 2.20
C TYR A 352 -12.15 -12.02 1.74
N TRP A 353 -11.74 -11.89 0.48
CA TRP A 353 -10.50 -12.50 -0.01
C TRP A 353 -9.27 -11.98 0.74
N ILE A 354 -9.15 -10.66 0.94
CA ILE A 354 -8.03 -10.04 1.68
C ILE A 354 -8.00 -10.57 3.12
N VAL A 355 -9.11 -10.48 3.85
CA VAL A 355 -9.24 -10.92 5.25
C VAL A 355 -8.86 -12.39 5.39
N ARG A 356 -9.31 -13.25 4.46
CA ARG A 356 -8.97 -14.68 4.47
C ARG A 356 -7.47 -14.95 4.33
N ASN A 357 -6.74 -14.12 3.57
CA ASN A 357 -5.29 -14.22 3.49
C ASN A 357 -4.61 -13.67 4.76
N VAL A 358 -5.12 -12.58 5.34
CA VAL A 358 -4.54 -11.94 6.53
C VAL A 358 -4.70 -12.77 7.80
N ILE A 359 -5.87 -13.39 8.02
CA ILE A 359 -6.11 -14.17 9.25
C ILE A 359 -5.14 -15.36 9.37
N ARG A 360 -4.63 -15.87 8.25
CA ARG A 360 -3.72 -17.02 8.24
C ARG A 360 -2.32 -16.70 8.75
N CYS A 361 -1.84 -15.46 8.65
CA CYS A 361 -0.47 -15.15 9.07
C CYS A 361 -0.33 -14.98 10.59
N ASP A 362 0.91 -15.13 11.06
CA ASP A 362 1.29 -14.90 12.46
C ASP A 362 0.88 -13.49 12.92
N ARG A 363 0.58 -13.33 14.21
CA ARG A 363 0.18 -12.05 14.81
C ARG A 363 1.14 -10.92 14.43
N ALA A 364 2.45 -11.15 14.52
CA ALA A 364 3.43 -10.13 14.17
C ALA A 364 3.38 -9.76 12.68
N GLN A 365 3.20 -10.73 11.79
CA GLN A 365 3.06 -10.49 10.34
C GLN A 365 1.78 -9.70 10.01
N ARG A 366 0.72 -9.83 10.80
CA ARG A 366 -0.50 -9.01 10.64
C ARG A 366 -0.22 -7.52 10.81
N ALA A 367 0.79 -7.12 11.60
CA ALA A 367 1.18 -5.72 11.72
C ALA A 367 1.63 -5.14 10.37
N ALA A 368 2.38 -5.90 9.57
CA ALA A 368 2.79 -5.47 8.24
C ALA A 368 1.60 -5.29 7.29
N VAL A 369 0.65 -6.22 7.31
CA VAL A 369 -0.52 -6.10 6.43
C VAL A 369 -1.46 -4.98 6.88
N LEU A 370 -1.72 -4.83 8.18
CA LEU A 370 -2.54 -3.72 8.69
C LEU A 370 -1.92 -2.36 8.38
N ALA A 371 -0.59 -2.25 8.46
CA ALA A 371 0.13 -1.05 8.06
C ALA A 371 -0.03 -0.72 6.57
N LEU A 372 0.03 -1.73 5.70
CA LEU A 372 -0.26 -1.58 4.27
C LEU A 372 -1.72 -1.16 4.03
N LEU A 373 -2.69 -1.81 4.69
CA LEU A 373 -4.11 -1.51 4.52
C LEU A 373 -4.46 -0.09 4.97
N ALA A 374 -3.91 0.36 6.11
CA ALA A 374 -4.14 1.71 6.63
C ALA A 374 -3.64 2.78 5.66
N GLU A 375 -2.48 2.55 5.05
CA GLU A 375 -1.91 3.46 4.08
C GLU A 375 -2.71 3.46 2.75
N SER A 376 -3.27 2.32 2.33
CA SER A 376 -4.16 2.21 1.17
C SER A 376 -5.51 2.92 1.31
N PHE A 377 -5.91 3.38 2.51
CA PHE A 377 -7.02 4.33 2.68
C PHE A 377 -6.64 5.76 2.29
N THR A 378 -5.34 6.05 2.20
CA THR A 378 -4.79 7.38 1.93
C THR A 378 -4.18 7.54 0.54
N LEU A 379 -3.96 6.44 -0.19
CA LEU A 379 -3.38 6.44 -1.53
C LEU A 379 -3.96 5.30 -2.39
N MET A 380 -3.83 5.44 -3.70
CA MET A 380 -4.21 4.41 -4.67
C MET A 380 -3.07 3.41 -4.89
N ASN A 381 -3.02 2.35 -4.07
CA ASN A 381 -1.98 1.32 -4.09
C ASN A 381 -2.45 0.01 -4.70
N CYS A 382 -3.76 -0.22 -4.90
CA CYS A 382 -4.26 -1.44 -5.54
C CYS A 382 -3.75 -1.64 -6.97
N ARG A 383 -3.25 -0.58 -7.63
CA ARG A 383 -2.55 -0.63 -8.92
C ARG A 383 -1.13 -1.16 -8.84
N GLN A 384 -0.52 -1.18 -7.66
CA GLN A 384 0.89 -1.53 -7.49
C GLN A 384 1.04 -3.03 -7.19
N PRO A 385 1.92 -3.76 -7.91
CA PRO A 385 2.15 -5.19 -7.69
C PRO A 385 2.45 -5.57 -6.23
N PHE A 386 3.26 -4.75 -5.54
CA PHE A 386 3.70 -5.03 -4.18
C PHE A 386 2.57 -5.03 -3.14
N PHE A 387 1.49 -4.29 -3.39
CA PHE A 387 0.30 -4.32 -2.55
C PHE A 387 -0.26 -5.75 -2.48
N TRP A 388 -0.43 -6.38 -3.65
CA TRP A 388 -0.94 -7.74 -3.76
C TRP A 388 0.05 -8.79 -3.23
N PHE A 389 1.34 -8.63 -3.50
CA PHE A 389 2.36 -9.60 -3.06
C PHE A 389 2.41 -9.74 -1.53
N LEU A 390 2.28 -8.64 -0.77
CA LEU A 390 2.25 -8.68 0.70
C LEU A 390 1.01 -9.42 1.23
N ILE A 391 -0.15 -9.20 0.63
CA ILE A 391 -1.40 -9.89 1.02
C ILE A 391 -1.27 -11.40 0.73
N VAL A 392 -0.78 -11.77 -0.45
CA VAL A 392 -0.57 -13.19 -0.81
C VAL A 392 0.48 -13.84 0.09
N MET A 393 1.58 -13.14 0.38
CA MET A 393 2.63 -13.61 1.28
C MET A 393 2.09 -13.92 2.69
N ALA A 394 1.15 -13.12 3.19
CA ALA A 394 0.49 -13.37 4.47
C ALA A 394 -0.31 -14.68 4.42
N GLY A 395 -1.10 -14.86 3.35
CA GLY A 395 -1.88 -16.08 3.15
C GLY A 395 -1.05 -17.35 2.99
N MET A 396 0.17 -17.23 2.43
CA MET A 396 1.08 -18.36 2.22
C MET A 396 1.93 -18.69 3.46
N SER A 397 2.42 -17.67 4.19
CA SER A 397 3.22 -17.88 5.41
C SER A 397 2.47 -18.69 6.46
N GLY A 398 1.17 -18.42 6.61
CA GLY A 398 0.31 -19.17 7.55
C GLY A 398 0.14 -20.65 7.24
N ARG A 399 0.32 -21.07 5.99
CA ARG A 399 0.19 -22.48 5.60
C ARG A 399 1.41 -23.30 5.93
N GLU A 400 2.59 -22.75 5.70
CA GLU A 400 3.84 -23.43 6.02
C GLU A 400 3.90 -23.71 7.52
N MET A 401 3.53 -22.74 8.37
CA MET A 401 3.43 -22.95 9.81
C MET A 401 2.45 -24.09 10.18
N CYS A 402 1.27 -24.14 9.56
CA CYS A 402 0.27 -25.17 9.86
C CYS A 402 0.69 -26.57 9.36
N VAL A 403 1.49 -26.66 8.30
CA VAL A 403 2.06 -27.93 7.82
C VAL A 403 3.19 -28.40 8.72
N ASP A 404 4.08 -27.50 9.13
CA ASP A 404 5.18 -27.81 10.05
C ASP A 404 4.67 -28.27 11.42
N GLU A 405 3.62 -27.64 11.97
CA GLU A 405 2.99 -28.04 13.24
C GLU A 405 2.47 -29.49 13.19
N ARG A 406 1.80 -29.89 12.09
CA ARG A 406 1.31 -31.27 11.94
C ARG A 406 2.43 -32.29 11.77
N ALA A 407 3.52 -31.93 11.08
CA ALA A 407 4.67 -32.81 10.90
C ALA A 407 5.48 -33.01 12.18
N THR A 408 5.31 -32.15 13.19
CA THR A 408 5.92 -32.31 14.53
C THR A 408 5.05 -33.07 15.53
N GLU A 409 3.78 -33.33 15.21
CA GLU A 409 2.84 -34.10 16.05
C GLU A 409 2.75 -35.60 15.65
N GLU A 410 3.38 -35.99 14.53
CA GLU A 410 3.62 -37.37 14.08
C GLU A 410 5.04 -37.82 14.46
#